data_AF-A0A1M4U5P9-F1
#
_entry.id   AF-A0A1M4U5P9-F1
#
_cell.length_a   1.000
_cell.length_b   1.000
_cell.length_c   1.000
_cell.angle_alpha   90.00
_cell.angle_beta   90.00
_cell.angle_gamma   90.00
#
_symmetry.space_group_name_H-M   'P 1'
#
loop_
_entity.id
_entity.type
_entity.pdbx_description
1 polymer ?
#
loop_
_entity_poly.entity_id
_entity_poly.type
_entity_poly.pdbx_seq_one_letter_code
_entity_poly.pdbx_strand_id
1 'polypeptide(L)'
;MEPNLLLITNNGDFYVPKECKFVDPKTLKIILYSGEDLNNIINFNNGILGYFILKEKKGNLVGLKRFLKIDKKISSYLKVSFVDFLSEEIRELYGDYIEIISEFIGLYNTIHEFNSLIKTEKIRENYEDWLENIVNDVDDSHKETLKMYISKFANIYLIRIYENIFSKNIELLEKQEKEIAYKLLETGVLKEKGVL
;
A
#
# COMPACT_ATOMS: atom_id res chain seq x y z
N MET A 1 -3.00 -5.12 -10.58
CA MET A 1 -2.85 -5.95 -9.34
C MET A 1 -4.22 -6.10 -8.67
N GLU A 2 -4.57 -7.25 -8.06
CA GLU A 2 -5.89 -7.41 -7.40
C GLU A 2 -5.79 -7.28 -5.86
N PRO A 3 -6.52 -6.32 -5.24
CA PRO A 3 -6.56 -6.21 -3.79
C PRO A 3 -7.42 -7.33 -3.20
N ASN A 4 -6.82 -8.11 -2.30
CA ASN A 4 -7.56 -9.02 -1.43
C ASN A 4 -8.01 -8.26 -0.18
N LEU A 5 -9.26 -8.49 0.25
CA LEU A 5 -9.84 -7.85 1.43
C LEU A 5 -10.30 -8.88 2.43
N LEU A 6 -9.86 -8.74 3.68
CA LEU A 6 -10.42 -9.40 4.85
C LEU A 6 -11.08 -8.36 5.75
N LEU A 7 -12.35 -8.57 6.09
CA LEU A 7 -13.07 -7.75 7.05
C LEU A 7 -13.05 -8.43 8.41
N ILE A 8 -12.75 -7.67 9.46
CA ILE A 8 -12.82 -8.12 10.84
C ILE A 8 -13.74 -7.17 11.61
N THR A 9 -14.69 -7.74 12.33
CA THR A 9 -15.61 -7.00 13.19
C THR A 9 -15.16 -7.05 14.65
N ASN A 10 -15.68 -6.15 15.48
CA ASN A 10 -15.19 -5.99 16.86
C ASN A 10 -15.49 -7.17 17.79
N ASN A 11 -16.41 -8.07 17.42
CA ASN A 11 -16.66 -9.31 18.15
C ASN A 11 -15.68 -10.44 17.76
N GLY A 12 -14.76 -10.20 16.83
CA GLY A 12 -13.77 -11.16 16.34
C GLY A 12 -14.18 -11.93 15.10
N ASP A 13 -15.41 -11.74 14.58
CA ASP A 13 -15.84 -12.42 13.35
C ASP A 13 -15.11 -11.83 12.15
N PHE A 14 -14.76 -12.70 11.20
CA PHE A 14 -14.10 -12.33 9.96
C PHE A 14 -14.93 -12.71 8.73
N TYR A 15 -14.86 -11.87 7.69
CA TYR A 15 -15.62 -12.03 6.47
C TYR A 15 -14.72 -11.78 5.27
N VAL A 16 -14.76 -12.70 4.30
CA VAL A 16 -14.15 -12.49 2.98
C VAL A 16 -15.23 -12.02 2.03
N PRO A 17 -15.15 -10.78 1.51
CA PRO A 17 -16.14 -10.30 0.57
C PRO A 17 -16.17 -11.11 -0.72
N LYS A 18 -17.38 -11.30 -1.26
CA LYS A 18 -17.58 -11.85 -2.60
C LYS A 18 -17.07 -10.90 -3.67
N GLU A 19 -17.29 -9.61 -3.48
CA GLU A 19 -16.85 -8.58 -4.42
C GLU A 19 -16.56 -7.27 -3.70
N CYS A 20 -15.47 -6.61 -4.09
CA CYS A 20 -15.12 -5.26 -3.66
C CYS A 20 -14.95 -4.35 -4.88
N LYS A 21 -15.66 -3.22 -4.89
CA LYS A 21 -15.59 -2.22 -5.96
C LYS A 21 -15.28 -0.85 -5.38
N PHE A 22 -14.24 -0.21 -5.89
CA PHE A 22 -13.99 1.20 -5.63
C PHE A 22 -15.07 2.04 -6.29
N VAL A 23 -15.68 2.94 -5.52
CA VAL A 23 -16.62 3.96 -6.01
C VAL A 23 -15.86 5.25 -6.30
N ASP A 24 -14.92 5.58 -5.42
CA ASP A 24 -13.97 6.68 -5.50
C ASP A 24 -12.70 6.28 -4.69
N PRO A 25 -11.63 7.10 -4.63
CA PRO A 25 -10.40 6.75 -3.92
C PRO A 25 -10.53 6.51 -2.40
N LYS A 26 -11.69 6.86 -1.81
CA LYS A 26 -11.96 6.75 -0.38
C LYS A 26 -13.14 5.86 -0.05
N THR A 27 -13.87 5.38 -1.05
CA THR A 27 -15.15 4.69 -0.86
C THR A 27 -15.18 3.35 -1.57
N LEU A 28 -15.65 2.32 -0.86
CA LEU A 28 -15.91 1.00 -1.41
C LEU A 28 -17.39 0.63 -1.38
N LYS A 29 -17.76 -0.16 -2.37
CA LYS A 29 -18.94 -1.01 -2.39
C LYS A 29 -18.51 -2.45 -2.13
N ILE A 30 -19.02 -3.05 -1.05
CA ILE A 30 -18.68 -4.41 -0.61
C ILE A 30 -19.92 -5.29 -0.72
N ILE A 31 -19.77 -6.44 -1.39
CA ILE A 31 -20.80 -7.47 -1.53
C ILE A 31 -20.31 -8.73 -0.81
N LEU A 32 -21.14 -9.31 0.04
CA LEU A 32 -20.86 -10.54 0.79
C LEU A 32 -21.54 -11.75 0.13
N TYR A 33 -21.18 -12.95 0.55
CA TYR A 33 -21.77 -14.19 0.01
C TYR A 33 -23.19 -14.42 0.52
N SER A 34 -23.50 -14.03 1.75
CA SER A 34 -24.84 -14.19 2.34
C SER A 34 -25.40 -12.86 2.87
N GLY A 35 -26.74 -12.76 2.86
CA GLY A 35 -27.45 -11.66 3.52
C GLY A 35 -27.39 -11.74 5.05
N GLU A 36 -27.08 -12.93 5.60
CA GLU A 36 -26.90 -13.13 7.04
C GLU A 36 -25.59 -12.50 7.51
N ASP A 37 -24.48 -12.70 6.80
CA ASP A 37 -23.21 -12.02 7.05
C ASP A 37 -23.38 -10.50 7.03
N LEU A 38 -24.15 -10.01 6.05
CA LEU A 38 -24.48 -8.60 5.92
C LEU A 38 -25.23 -8.09 7.15
N ASN A 39 -26.26 -8.82 7.59
CA ASN A 39 -27.03 -8.49 8.77
C ASN A 39 -26.20 -8.52 10.06
N ASN A 40 -25.29 -9.49 10.19
CA ASN A 40 -24.38 -9.58 11.33
C ASN A 40 -23.48 -8.36 11.39
N ILE A 41 -22.81 -8.01 10.29
CA ILE A 41 -22.00 -6.78 10.22
C ILE A 41 -22.84 -5.53 10.48
N ILE A 42 -24.08 -5.48 9.99
CA ILE A 42 -25.02 -4.37 10.21
C ILE A 42 -25.37 -4.20 11.69
N ASN A 43 -25.54 -5.30 12.42
CA ASN A 43 -26.00 -5.33 13.80
C ASN A 43 -24.86 -5.00 14.79
N PHE A 44 -23.62 -5.35 14.47
CA PHE A 44 -22.44 -5.10 15.33
C PHE A 44 -21.71 -3.79 14.99
N ASN A 45 -22.46 -2.69 14.83
CA ASN A 45 -22.05 -1.38 14.28
C ASN A 45 -21.02 -0.56 15.10
N ASN A 46 -19.90 -1.15 15.51
CA ASN A 46 -18.84 -0.46 16.24
C ASN A 46 -17.58 -0.21 15.37
N GLY A 47 -17.71 -0.39 14.06
CA GLY A 47 -16.63 -0.26 13.08
C GLY A 47 -16.17 -1.59 12.50
N ILE A 48 -15.70 -1.55 11.25
CA ILE A 48 -15.13 -2.70 10.55
C ILE A 48 -13.65 -2.43 10.32
N LEU A 49 -12.80 -3.37 10.67
CA LEU A 49 -11.39 -3.33 10.35
C LEU A 49 -11.17 -4.08 9.03
N GLY A 50 -10.70 -3.38 8.00
CA GLY A 50 -10.33 -3.95 6.71
C GLY A 50 -8.83 -4.18 6.61
N TYR A 51 -8.42 -5.39 6.27
CA TYR A 51 -7.05 -5.72 5.89
C TYR A 51 -7.00 -5.85 4.37
N PHE A 52 -6.32 -4.89 3.75
CA PHE A 52 -6.13 -4.85 2.31
C PHE A 52 -4.75 -5.38 1.96
N ILE A 53 -4.67 -6.29 1.01
CA ILE A 53 -3.41 -6.96 0.63
C ILE A 53 -3.24 -6.88 -0.88
N LEU A 54 -2.06 -6.44 -1.31
CA LEU A 54 -1.60 -6.50 -2.69
C LEU A 54 -0.40 -7.43 -2.80
N LYS A 55 -0.34 -8.15 -3.92
CA LYS A 55 0.81 -8.97 -4.31
C LYS A 55 1.56 -8.27 -5.43
N GLU A 56 2.80 -7.89 -5.16
CA GLU A 56 3.72 -7.38 -6.18
C GLU A 56 4.10 -8.49 -7.16
N LYS A 57 4.50 -8.12 -8.39
CA LYS A 57 4.89 -9.11 -9.41
C LYS A 57 6.07 -9.99 -8.96
N LYS A 58 7.04 -9.40 -8.22
CA LYS A 58 8.16 -10.14 -7.62
C LYS A 58 7.77 -11.03 -6.43
N GLY A 59 6.49 -11.05 -6.04
CA GLY A 59 5.93 -11.97 -5.06
C GLY A 59 5.76 -11.40 -3.64
N ASN A 60 6.24 -10.18 -3.38
CA ASN A 60 6.06 -9.52 -2.09
C ASN A 60 4.58 -9.27 -1.80
N LEU A 61 4.17 -9.55 -0.57
CA LEU A 61 2.86 -9.17 -0.06
C LEU A 61 2.98 -7.89 0.76
N VAL A 62 2.30 -6.84 0.31
CA VAL A 62 2.14 -5.58 1.03
C VAL A 62 0.71 -5.45 1.49
N GLY A 63 0.50 -4.84 2.63
CA GLY A 63 -0.83 -4.68 3.18
C GLY A 63 -1.01 -3.43 3.99
N LEU A 64 -2.25 -2.98 4.06
CA LEU A 64 -2.66 -1.81 4.83
C LEU A 64 -3.91 -2.15 5.64
N LYS A 65 -3.85 -1.81 6.92
CA LYS A 65 -4.98 -1.91 7.84
C LYS A 65 -5.77 -0.60 7.81
N ARG A 66 -7.06 -0.67 7.55
CA ARG A 66 -7.96 0.49 7.53
C ARG A 66 -9.18 0.30 8.39
N PHE A 67 -9.58 1.37 9.05
CA PHE A 67 -10.90 1.40 9.63
C PHE A 67 -11.92 1.79 8.55
N LEU A 68 -13.01 1.04 8.46
CA LEU A 68 -14.08 1.23 7.49
C LEU A 68 -15.32 1.73 8.21
N LYS A 69 -15.74 2.95 7.85
CA LYS A 69 -16.99 3.55 8.32
C LYS A 69 -18.11 3.14 7.37
N ILE A 70 -19.20 2.59 7.90
CA ILE A 70 -20.39 2.26 7.10
C ILE A 70 -21.19 3.53 6.83
N ASP A 71 -21.22 3.98 5.57
CA ASP A 71 -21.96 5.19 5.18
C ASP A 71 -23.41 4.89 4.79
N LYS A 72 -23.64 3.74 4.14
CA LYS A 72 -24.98 3.33 3.72
C LYS A 72 -25.13 1.82 3.77
N LYS A 73 -26.28 1.40 4.31
CA LYS A 73 -26.73 -0.01 4.40
C LYS A 73 -27.78 -0.24 3.31
N ILE A 74 -27.52 -1.15 2.39
CA ILE A 74 -28.47 -1.56 1.34
C ILE A 74 -28.57 -3.08 1.37
N SER A 75 -29.76 -3.63 1.10
CA SER A 75 -30.07 -5.07 1.23
C SER A 75 -29.10 -6.02 0.49
N SER A 76 -28.34 -5.52 -0.48
CA SER A 76 -27.40 -6.31 -1.29
C SER A 76 -25.93 -5.91 -1.14
N TYR A 77 -25.61 -4.80 -0.45
CA TYR A 77 -24.22 -4.35 -0.32
C TYR A 77 -24.01 -3.33 0.82
N LEU A 78 -22.76 -3.20 1.28
CA LEU A 78 -22.30 -2.13 2.16
C LEU A 78 -21.59 -1.05 1.34
N LYS A 79 -21.95 0.21 1.56
CA LYS A 79 -21.13 1.35 1.16
C LYS A 79 -20.30 1.77 2.36
N VAL A 80 -18.98 1.76 2.23
CA VAL A 80 -18.05 2.11 3.30
C VAL A 80 -17.03 3.14 2.83
N SER A 81 -16.60 4.01 3.75
CA SER A 81 -15.51 4.97 3.55
C SER A 81 -14.29 4.59 4.38
N PHE A 82 -13.10 4.88 3.84
CA PHE A 82 -11.83 4.72 4.52
C PHE A 82 -11.62 5.79 5.59
N VAL A 83 -11.11 5.35 6.73
CA VAL A 83 -10.43 6.21 7.69
C VAL A 83 -8.98 5.76 7.72
N ASP A 84 -8.13 6.48 6.99
CA ASP A 84 -6.71 6.18 6.83
C ASP A 84 -5.90 6.86 7.93
N PHE A 85 -5.01 6.08 8.56
CA PHE A 85 -4.02 6.60 9.51
C PHE A 85 -2.80 7.17 8.79
N LEU A 86 -2.47 6.63 7.61
CA LEU A 86 -1.36 7.04 6.79
C LEU A 86 -1.78 8.21 5.89
N SER A 87 -0.92 9.22 5.70
CA SER A 87 -1.25 10.42 4.91
C SER A 87 -1.65 10.10 3.46
N GLU A 88 -2.66 10.79 2.92
CA GLU A 88 -3.04 10.72 1.50
C GLU A 88 -1.93 11.24 0.58
N GLU A 89 -1.07 12.14 1.07
CA GLU A 89 0.06 12.69 0.32
C GLU A 89 1.01 11.61 -0.21
N ILE A 90 1.07 10.44 0.45
CA ILE A 90 1.88 9.32 -0.03
C ILE A 90 1.37 8.81 -1.38
N ARG A 91 0.05 8.80 -1.62
CA ARG A 91 -0.53 8.36 -2.90
C ARG A 91 -0.11 9.28 -4.05
N GLU A 92 0.07 10.57 -3.77
CA GLU A 92 0.44 11.59 -4.76
C GLU A 92 1.88 11.42 -5.27
N LEU A 93 2.73 10.69 -4.53
CA LEU A 93 4.10 10.40 -4.94
C LEU A 93 4.18 9.31 -6.02
N TYR A 94 3.07 8.63 -6.30
CA TYR A 94 3.02 7.60 -7.33
C TYR A 94 3.33 8.17 -8.72
N GLY A 95 4.13 7.42 -9.49
CA GLY A 95 4.39 7.68 -10.90
C GLY A 95 4.89 6.43 -11.61
N ASP A 96 5.09 6.49 -12.93
CA ASP A 96 5.40 5.31 -13.75
C ASP A 96 6.64 4.53 -13.29
N TYR A 97 7.59 5.22 -12.67
CA TYR A 97 8.79 4.63 -12.06
C TYR A 97 8.46 3.66 -10.92
N ILE A 98 7.34 3.85 -10.20
CA ILE A 98 6.88 2.95 -9.14
C ILE A 98 6.43 1.60 -9.70
N GLU A 99 5.72 1.59 -10.83
CA GLU A 99 5.29 0.34 -11.49
C GLU A 99 6.50 -0.46 -11.94
N ILE A 100 7.47 0.22 -12.55
CA ILE A 100 8.70 -0.42 -13.02
C ILE A 100 9.53 -0.96 -11.84
N ILE A 101 9.67 -0.20 -10.76
CA ILE A 101 10.33 -0.70 -9.54
C ILE A 101 9.59 -1.92 -8.97
N SER A 102 8.26 -1.86 -8.84
CA SER A 102 7.45 -2.96 -8.30
C SER A 102 7.54 -4.23 -9.16
N GLU A 103 7.64 -4.07 -10.48
CA GLU A 103 7.78 -5.17 -11.43
C GLU A 103 9.12 -5.90 -11.32
N PHE A 104 10.24 -5.17 -11.31
CA PHE A 104 11.57 -5.78 -11.39
C PHE A 104 12.21 -6.06 -10.02
N ILE A 105 11.95 -5.22 -9.02
CA ILE A 105 12.58 -5.30 -7.69
C ILE A 105 11.57 -5.53 -6.57
N GLY A 106 10.34 -5.02 -6.72
CA GLY A 106 9.40 -4.91 -5.62
C GLY A 106 9.64 -3.60 -4.85
N LEU A 107 8.63 -2.75 -4.82
CA LEU A 107 8.65 -1.46 -4.15
C LEU A 107 8.86 -1.62 -2.65
N TYR A 108 8.27 -2.66 -2.05
CA TYR A 108 8.49 -2.96 -0.64
C TYR A 108 9.96 -3.22 -0.35
N ASN A 109 10.61 -4.04 -1.17
CA ASN A 109 12.02 -4.38 -1.01
C ASN A 109 12.88 -3.12 -1.17
N THR A 110 12.58 -2.26 -2.15
CA THR A 110 13.28 -0.98 -2.31
C THR A 110 13.13 -0.07 -1.10
N ILE A 111 11.93 0.03 -0.52
CA ILE A 111 11.71 0.81 0.70
C ILE A 111 12.49 0.21 1.88
N HIS A 112 12.42 -1.10 2.07
CA HIS A 112 13.07 -1.81 3.16
C HIS A 112 14.59 -1.63 3.15
N GLU A 113 15.20 -1.86 1.98
CA GLU A 113 16.64 -1.70 1.79
C GLU A 113 17.06 -0.23 1.96
N PHE A 114 16.26 0.72 1.47
CA PHE A 114 16.58 2.14 1.63
C PHE A 114 16.44 2.61 3.08
N ASN A 115 15.47 2.10 3.84
CA ASN A 115 15.35 2.35 5.28
C ASN A 115 16.57 1.80 6.03
N SER A 116 17.04 0.61 5.66
CA SER A 116 18.28 0.03 6.19
C SER A 116 19.47 0.93 5.90
N LEU A 117 19.57 1.49 4.69
CA LEU A 117 20.60 2.48 4.34
C LEU A 117 20.49 3.77 5.18
N ILE A 118 19.28 4.33 5.35
CA ILE A 118 19.04 5.53 6.17
C ILE A 118 19.53 5.30 7.60
N LYS A 119 19.21 4.14 8.17
CA LYS A 119 19.60 3.75 9.54
C LYS A 119 21.10 3.70 9.77
N THR A 120 21.90 3.50 8.73
CA THR A 120 23.37 3.54 8.85
C THR A 120 23.92 4.94 9.10
N GLU A 121 23.11 5.99 8.90
CA GLU A 121 23.50 7.42 8.94
C GLU A 121 24.61 7.80 7.93
N LYS A 122 25.02 6.86 7.07
CA LYS A 122 26.11 6.99 6.09
C LYS A 122 25.60 6.87 4.66
N ILE A 123 24.40 7.41 4.40
CA ILE A 123 23.72 7.32 3.10
C ILE A 123 24.67 7.74 1.97
N ARG A 124 25.35 8.89 2.09
CA ARG A 124 26.23 9.42 1.04
C ARG A 124 27.40 8.50 0.70
N GLU A 125 27.94 7.79 1.68
CA GLU A 125 29.10 6.92 1.50
C GLU A 125 28.68 5.60 0.84
N ASN A 126 27.51 5.09 1.20
CA ASN A 126 27.05 3.75 0.84
C ASN A 126 25.99 3.74 -0.28
N TYR A 127 25.62 4.91 -0.83
CA TYR A 127 24.50 5.03 -1.77
C TYR A 127 24.72 4.26 -3.08
N GLU A 128 25.89 4.42 -3.70
CA GLU A 128 26.21 3.76 -4.97
C GLU A 128 26.27 2.25 -4.78
N ASP A 129 26.93 1.77 -3.72
CA ASP A 129 27.00 0.34 -3.40
C ASP A 129 25.61 -0.24 -3.15
N TRP A 130 24.75 0.46 -2.41
CA TRP A 130 23.36 0.07 -2.22
C TRP A 130 22.59 -0.03 -3.55
N LEU A 131 22.78 0.95 -4.43
CA LEU A 131 22.10 1.01 -5.72
C LEU A 131 22.56 -0.09 -6.68
N GLU A 132 23.83 -0.46 -6.66
CA GLU A 132 24.34 -1.61 -7.43
C GLU A 132 23.79 -2.93 -6.88
N ASN A 133 23.79 -3.09 -5.54
CA ASN A 133 23.34 -4.31 -4.89
C ASN A 133 21.85 -4.57 -5.13
N ILE A 134 21.00 -3.54 -5.05
CA ILE A 134 19.55 -3.71 -5.18
C ILE A 134 19.14 -4.17 -6.60
N VAL A 135 19.92 -3.86 -7.63
CA VAL A 135 19.64 -4.26 -9.02
C VAL A 135 20.48 -5.45 -9.50
N ASN A 136 21.25 -6.07 -8.62
CA ASN A 136 22.22 -7.10 -9.00
C ASN A 136 21.59 -8.27 -9.76
N ASP A 137 20.41 -8.72 -9.32
CA ASP A 137 19.66 -9.86 -9.90
C ASP A 137 18.77 -9.48 -11.10
N VAL A 138 18.85 -8.24 -11.59
CA VAL A 138 18.08 -7.78 -12.76
C VAL A 138 18.91 -7.96 -14.02
N ASP A 139 18.26 -8.26 -15.15
CA ASP A 139 18.96 -8.32 -16.44
C ASP A 139 19.65 -6.99 -16.78
N ASP A 140 20.88 -7.08 -17.31
CA ASP A 140 21.72 -5.91 -17.62
C ASP A 140 21.02 -4.90 -18.55
N SER A 141 20.12 -5.35 -19.43
CA SER A 141 19.35 -4.48 -20.33
C SER A 141 18.43 -3.49 -19.59
N HIS A 142 18.05 -3.77 -18.35
CA HIS A 142 17.14 -2.94 -17.56
C HIS A 142 17.85 -2.21 -16.41
N LYS A 143 19.07 -2.61 -16.02
CA LYS A 143 19.78 -2.10 -14.83
C LYS A 143 19.89 -0.58 -14.80
N GLU A 144 20.43 0.04 -15.84
CA GLU A 144 20.68 1.49 -15.82
C GLU A 144 19.38 2.33 -15.72
N THR A 145 18.34 1.91 -16.45
CA THR A 145 17.03 2.57 -16.36
C THR A 145 16.41 2.38 -14.99
N LEU A 146 16.54 1.19 -14.41
CA LEU A 146 16.03 0.88 -13.09
C LEU A 146 16.79 1.64 -11.99
N LYS A 147 18.11 1.76 -12.07
CA LYS A 147 18.93 2.58 -11.16
C LYS A 147 18.49 4.04 -11.17
N MET A 148 18.21 4.59 -12.36
CA MET A 148 17.69 5.94 -12.50
C MET A 148 16.32 6.10 -11.80
N TYR A 149 15.41 5.13 -11.98
CA TYR A 149 14.10 5.15 -11.33
C TYR A 149 14.16 4.96 -9.82
N ILE A 150 14.98 4.03 -9.34
CA ILE A 150 15.22 3.82 -7.91
C ILE A 150 15.82 5.08 -7.30
N SER A 151 16.77 5.74 -7.99
CA SER A 151 17.36 6.98 -7.50
C SER A 151 16.35 8.12 -7.41
N LYS A 152 15.48 8.26 -8.41
CA LYS A 152 14.38 9.22 -8.36
C LYS A 152 13.46 8.93 -7.18
N PHE A 153 13.07 7.67 -7.00
CA PHE A 153 12.22 7.24 -5.89
C PHE A 153 12.88 7.51 -4.54
N ALA A 154 14.14 7.11 -4.34
CA ALA A 154 14.89 7.27 -3.11
C ALA A 154 14.96 8.74 -2.68
N ASN A 155 15.23 9.66 -3.61
CA ASN A 155 15.24 11.09 -3.33
C ASN A 155 13.85 11.61 -2.90
N ILE A 156 12.80 11.22 -3.61
CA ILE A 156 11.42 11.62 -3.26
C ILE A 156 11.03 11.04 -1.89
N TYR A 157 11.34 9.77 -1.66
CA TYR A 157 11.07 9.05 -0.41
C TYR A 157 11.79 9.71 0.77
N LEU A 158 13.08 10.03 0.62
CA LEU A 158 13.87 10.69 1.65
C LEU A 158 13.26 12.03 2.04
N ILE A 159 12.98 12.90 1.06
CA ILE A 159 12.50 14.26 1.29
C ILE A 159 11.04 14.27 1.77
N ARG A 160 10.16 13.55 1.09
CA ARG A 160 8.70 13.65 1.29
C ARG A 160 8.19 12.70 2.36
N ILE A 161 8.75 11.50 2.47
CA ILE A 161 8.27 10.50 3.42
C ILE A 161 9.09 10.57 4.70
N TYR A 162 10.40 10.29 4.63
CA TYR A 162 11.23 10.23 5.84
C TYR A 162 11.36 11.58 6.54
N GLU A 163 11.76 12.64 5.83
CA GLU A 163 12.00 13.94 6.44
C GLU A 163 10.71 14.70 6.77
N ASN A 164 9.73 14.72 5.86
CA ASN A 164 8.50 15.49 6.05
C ASN A 164 7.44 14.74 6.87
N ILE A 165 6.88 13.64 6.33
CA ILE A 165 5.76 12.94 6.98
C ILE A 165 6.18 12.26 8.30
N PHE A 166 7.33 11.61 8.31
CA PHE A 166 7.82 10.87 9.48
C PHE A 166 8.77 11.69 10.35
N SER A 167 9.10 12.94 9.95
CA SER A 167 9.91 13.86 10.76
C SER A 167 11.24 13.23 11.25
N LYS A 168 11.88 12.43 10.38
CA LYS A 168 13.13 11.71 10.64
C LYS A 168 13.02 10.59 11.69
N ASN A 169 11.81 10.13 12.02
CA ASN A 169 11.58 9.00 12.91
C ASN A 169 11.73 7.66 12.16
N ILE A 170 12.94 7.12 12.13
CA ILE A 170 13.25 5.86 11.44
C ILE A 170 12.50 4.66 12.02
N GLU A 171 12.30 4.59 13.34
CA GLU A 171 11.60 3.46 13.98
C GLU A 171 10.13 3.39 13.56
N LEU A 172 9.46 4.54 13.45
CA LEU A 172 8.08 4.62 12.97
C LEU A 172 8.01 4.29 11.48
N LEU A 173 9.00 4.75 10.69
CA LEU A 173 9.09 4.47 9.27
C LEU A 173 9.25 2.97 8.98
N GLU A 174 10.16 2.28 9.67
CA GLU A 174 10.34 0.82 9.60
C GLU A 174 9.07 0.06 10.00
N LYS A 175 8.28 0.58 10.94
CA LYS A 175 6.98 -0.04 11.31
C LYS A 175 5.91 0.10 10.22
N GLN A 176 6.03 1.10 9.33
CA GLN A 176 5.01 1.43 8.34
C GLN A 176 5.44 1.16 6.88
N GLU A 177 6.63 0.61 6.63
CA GLU A 177 7.16 0.36 5.27
C GLU A 177 6.19 -0.39 4.34
N LYS A 178 5.50 -1.42 4.84
CA LYS A 178 4.50 -2.19 4.07
C LYS A 178 3.23 -1.38 3.77
N GLU A 179 2.81 -0.57 4.73
CA GLU A 179 1.65 0.31 4.60
C GLU A 179 1.92 1.42 3.57
N ILE A 180 3.14 1.98 3.59
CA ILE A 180 3.61 2.96 2.61
C ILE A 180 3.66 2.35 1.21
N ALA A 181 4.27 1.16 1.07
CA ALA A 181 4.34 0.45 -0.21
C ALA A 181 2.93 0.16 -0.76
N TYR A 182 2.03 -0.35 0.09
CA TYR A 182 0.64 -0.58 -0.29
C TYR A 182 -0.02 0.72 -0.76
N LYS A 183 0.11 1.81 0.01
CA LYS A 183 -0.58 3.07 -0.29
C LYS A 183 -0.09 3.70 -1.59
N LEU A 184 1.19 3.55 -1.94
CA LEU A 184 1.72 3.94 -3.25
C LEU A 184 1.11 3.09 -4.38
N LEU A 185 1.18 1.76 -4.26
CA LEU A 185 0.72 0.84 -5.30
C LEU A 185 -0.79 0.87 -5.52
N GLU A 186 -1.55 1.22 -4.49
CA GLU A 186 -2.99 1.39 -4.59
C GLU A 186 -3.38 2.42 -5.66
N THR A 187 -2.58 3.48 -5.87
CA THR A 187 -2.84 4.45 -6.93
C THR A 187 -2.87 3.78 -8.31
N GLY A 188 -1.97 2.82 -8.57
CA GLY A 188 -1.98 2.01 -9.80
C GLY A 188 -3.25 1.17 -9.93
N VAL A 189 -3.66 0.52 -8.84
CA VAL A 189 -4.92 -0.25 -8.79
C VAL A 189 -6.13 0.63 -9.08
N LEU A 190 -6.20 1.83 -8.50
CA LEU A 190 -7.30 2.77 -8.72
C LEU A 190 -7.38 3.23 -10.19
N LYS A 191 -6.23 3.49 -10.84
CA LYS A 191 -6.14 3.80 -12.26
C LYS A 191 -6.63 2.64 -13.14
N GLU A 192 -6.17 1.41 -12.87
CA GLU A 192 -6.62 0.21 -13.58
C GLU A 192 -8.15 0.00 -13.50
N LYS A 193 -8.76 0.43 -12.40
CA LYS A 193 -10.22 0.34 -12.18
C LYS A 193 -11.00 1.55 -12.72
N GLY A 194 -10.34 2.54 -13.32
CA GLY A 194 -10.99 3.75 -13.89
C GLY A 194 -11.60 4.68 -12.84
N VAL A 195 -11.01 4.70 -11.63
CA VAL A 195 -11.52 5.48 -10.48
C VAL A 195 -10.76 6.80 -10.30
N LEU A 196 -9.55 6.89 -10.85
CA LEU A 196 -8.71 8.07 -10.91
C LEU A 196 -8.61 8.62 -12.33
#